data_AF-A0A1S2D3B9-F1
#
_entry.id   AF-A0A1S2D3B9-F1
#
_cell.length_a   1.000
_cell.length_b   1.000
_cell.length_c   1.000
_cell.angle_alpha   90.00
_cell.angle_beta   90.00
_cell.angle_gamma   90.00
#
_symmetry.space_group_name_H-M   'P 1'
#
loop_
_entity.id
_entity.type
_entity.pdbx_description
1 polymer ?
#
loop_
_entity_poly.entity_id
_entity_poly.type
_entity_poly.pdbx_seq_one_letter_code
_entity_poly.pdbx_strand_id
1 'polypeptide(L)'
;MRSLKRGFTLIELIVGIVLLAVALTGILGLLINQAPQAVDPVQQVRAAQLAQRLSGEILQKSFDEQSDHNGGRYRCGETFNGQFYGDCSCPVGVACTQQPPAPAITGWQASAYGPDSGEAAPYTFNDVDDFDTAGSWQQASWFTQTSVVTNNDDEYRNYQVRISVTPDNLFGSSGLKAESIGKRILLQVKLPDGSVLDFSFYRGNY
;
A
#
# COMPACT_ATOMS: atom_id res chain seq x y z
N MET A 1 9.44 63.41 51.36
CA MET A 1 9.27 62.03 51.86
C MET A 1 10.27 61.15 51.14
N ARG A 2 11.33 60.66 51.81
CA ARG A 2 12.32 59.76 51.21
C ARG A 2 11.88 58.32 51.45
N SER A 3 11.57 57.60 50.38
CA SER A 3 11.27 56.17 50.41
C SER A 3 12.54 55.40 50.79
N LEU A 4 12.47 54.59 51.86
CA LEU A 4 13.52 53.66 52.24
C LEU A 4 13.60 52.55 51.19
N LYS A 5 14.64 52.55 50.36
CA LYS A 5 14.94 51.42 49.46
C LYS A 5 15.39 50.23 50.31
N ARG A 6 14.51 49.26 50.55
CA ARG A 6 14.86 47.96 51.13
C ARG A 6 15.64 47.14 50.10
N GLY A 7 16.82 46.66 50.47
CA GLY A 7 17.59 45.69 49.70
C GLY A 7 17.10 44.26 49.97
N PHE A 8 17.54 43.32 49.12
CA PHE A 8 17.26 41.90 49.29
C PHE A 8 18.10 41.30 50.43
N THR A 9 17.53 40.34 51.15
CA THR A 9 18.27 39.56 52.15
C THR A 9 18.97 38.37 51.50
N LEU A 10 20.10 37.93 52.08
CA LEU A 10 20.85 36.77 51.57
C LEU A 10 20.01 35.49 51.58
N ILE A 11 19.11 35.33 52.56
CA ILE A 11 18.20 34.18 52.65
C ILE A 11 17.15 34.17 51.54
N GLU A 12 16.63 35.34 51.17
CA GLU A 12 15.64 35.49 50.10
C GLU A 12 16.23 35.13 48.73
N LEU A 13 17.51 35.48 48.49
CA LEU A 13 18.23 35.08 47.28
C LEU A 13 18.46 33.56 47.23
N ILE A 14 18.85 32.94 48.35
CA ILE A 14 19.06 31.49 48.44
C ILE A 14 17.75 30.74 48.18
N VAL A 15 16.65 31.15 48.82
CA VAL A 15 15.34 30.52 48.61
C VAL A 15 14.89 30.71 47.16
N GLY A 16 15.11 31.89 46.57
CA GLY A 16 14.79 32.17 45.18
C GLY A 16 15.50 31.24 44.18
N ILE A 17 16.83 31.07 44.30
CA ILE A 17 17.57 30.18 43.40
C ILE A 17 17.21 28.70 43.58
N VAL A 18 16.89 28.28 44.81
CA VAL A 18 16.47 26.89 45.10
C VAL A 18 15.11 26.60 44.48
N LEU A 19 14.13 27.50 44.65
CA LEU A 19 12.81 27.35 44.05
C LEU A 19 12.86 27.39 42.52
N LEU A 20 13.68 28.28 41.95
CA LEU A 20 13.91 28.35 40.50
C LEU A 20 14.53 27.04 39.97
N ALA A 21 15.51 26.48 40.67
CA ALA A 21 16.16 25.24 40.28
C ALA A 21 15.18 24.06 40.28
N VAL A 22 14.35 23.92 41.32
CA VAL A 22 13.32 22.87 41.39
C VAL A 22 12.28 23.02 40.27
N ALA A 23 11.82 24.25 40.02
CA ALA A 23 10.86 24.53 38.95
C ALA A 23 11.43 24.20 37.56
N LEU A 24 12.64 24.67 37.24
CA LEU A 24 13.31 24.39 35.96
C LEU A 24 13.57 22.89 35.77
N THR A 25 13.98 22.19 36.83
CA THR A 25 14.22 20.73 36.76
C THR A 25 12.93 19.97 36.49
N GLY A 26 11.82 20.34 37.13
CA GLY A 26 10.52 19.74 36.88
C GLY A 26 10.03 19.98 35.44
N ILE A 27 10.20 21.19 34.92
CA ILE A 27 9.82 21.55 33.54
C ILE A 27 10.66 20.78 32.51
N LEU A 28 11.99 20.70 32.71
CA LEU A 28 12.86 19.94 31.81
C LEU A 28 12.52 18.44 31.82
N GLY A 29 12.15 17.89 32.99
CA GLY A 29 11.71 16.49 33.10
C GLY A 29 10.44 16.17 32.30
N LEU A 30 9.50 17.12 32.19
CA LEU A 30 8.30 16.95 31.37
C LEU A 30 8.59 17.08 29.87
N LEU A 31 9.49 17.99 29.48
CA LEU A 31 9.84 18.22 28.07
C LEU A 31 10.62 17.05 27.46
N ILE A 32 11.51 16.41 28.22
CA ILE A 32 12.31 15.26 27.74
C ILE A 32 11.42 14.05 27.42
N ASN A 33 10.33 13.86 28.16
CA ASN A 33 9.39 12.76 27.93
C ASN A 33 8.47 12.94 26.71
N GLN A 34 8.48 14.11 26.06
CA GLN A 34 7.66 14.37 24.86
C GLN A 34 8.42 14.17 23.53
N ALA A 35 9.75 13.99 23.58
CA ALA A 35 10.59 13.87 22.39
C ALA A 35 10.44 12.57 21.56
N PRO A 36 10.16 11.37 22.12
CA PRO A 36 10.26 10.14 21.34
C PRO A 36 9.07 9.82 20.42
N GLN A 37 7.98 10.60 20.42
CA GLN A 37 6.80 10.30 19.58
C GLN A 37 6.78 11.02 18.22
N ALA A 38 7.76 11.89 17.92
CA ALA A 38 7.72 12.75 16.74
C ALA A 38 8.15 12.07 15.42
N VAL A 39 8.74 10.87 15.48
CA VAL A 39 9.29 10.18 14.29
C VAL A 39 8.23 9.35 13.56
N ASP A 40 7.22 8.85 14.26
CA ASP A 40 6.16 7.98 13.71
C ASP A 40 5.25 8.71 12.68
N PRO A 41 4.76 9.94 12.92
CA PRO A 41 3.84 10.61 11.99
C PRO A 41 4.45 10.86 10.60
N VAL A 42 5.74 11.18 10.53
CA VAL A 42 6.41 11.43 9.23
C VAL A 42 6.54 10.15 8.43
N GLN A 43 6.87 9.02 9.08
CA GLN A 43 6.98 7.72 8.40
C GLN A 43 5.60 7.23 7.95
N GLN A 44 4.55 7.46 8.76
CA GLN A 44 3.18 7.12 8.37
C GLN A 44 2.69 7.93 7.16
N VAL A 45 2.99 9.23 7.10
CA VAL A 45 2.63 10.06 5.93
C VAL A 45 3.33 9.57 4.68
N ARG A 46 4.61 9.21 4.76
CA ARG A 46 5.35 8.61 3.63
C ARG A 46 4.78 7.27 3.20
N ALA A 47 4.43 6.40 4.14
CA ALA A 47 3.77 5.14 3.85
C ALA A 47 2.42 5.35 3.15
N ALA A 48 1.63 6.35 3.55
CA ALA A 48 0.38 6.71 2.89
C ALA A 48 0.61 7.25 1.47
N GLN A 49 1.66 8.04 1.24
CA GLN A 49 2.04 8.52 -0.09
C GLN A 49 2.48 7.37 -1.01
N LEU A 50 3.26 6.43 -0.49
CA LEU A 50 3.61 5.19 -1.20
C LEU A 50 2.35 4.41 -1.58
N ALA A 51 1.44 4.22 -0.62
CA ALA A 51 0.20 3.50 -0.84
C ALA A 51 -0.68 4.17 -1.90
N GLN A 52 -0.77 5.50 -1.88
CA GLN A 52 -1.48 6.27 -2.90
C GLN A 52 -0.86 6.10 -4.28
N ARG A 53 0.48 6.19 -4.40
CA ARG A 53 1.19 5.95 -5.66
C ARG A 53 0.91 4.55 -6.20
N LEU A 54 1.11 3.52 -5.38
CA LEU A 54 0.89 2.12 -5.78
C LEU A 54 -0.57 1.85 -6.12
N SER A 55 -1.52 2.39 -5.35
CA SER A 55 -2.94 2.25 -5.66
C SER A 55 -3.29 2.89 -7.00
N GLY A 56 -2.71 4.05 -7.32
CA GLY A 56 -2.91 4.72 -8.60
C GLY A 56 -2.34 3.92 -9.77
N GLU A 57 -1.18 3.29 -9.58
CA GLU A 57 -0.58 2.41 -10.58
C GLU A 57 -1.41 1.14 -10.80
N ILE A 58 -1.72 0.39 -9.73
CA ILE A 58 -2.49 -0.86 -9.80
C ILE A 58 -3.87 -0.63 -10.41
N LEU A 59 -4.58 0.42 -9.99
CA LEU A 59 -5.93 0.71 -10.50
C LEU A 59 -5.95 1.21 -11.95
N GLN A 60 -4.81 1.66 -12.49
CA GLN A 60 -4.68 2.05 -13.89
C GLN A 60 -4.41 0.86 -14.81
N LYS A 61 -3.99 -0.28 -14.28
CA LYS A 61 -3.80 -1.49 -15.07
C LYS A 61 -5.13 -2.11 -15.48
N SER A 62 -5.04 -2.99 -16.46
CA SER A 62 -6.20 -3.77 -16.91
C SER A 62 -6.72 -4.63 -15.75
N PHE A 63 -7.97 -5.08 -15.84
CA PHE A 63 -8.52 -5.91 -14.78
C PHE A 63 -7.80 -7.27 -14.68
N ASP A 64 -7.40 -7.84 -15.82
CA ASP A 64 -6.91 -9.20 -15.99
C ASP A 64 -6.25 -9.33 -17.39
N GLU A 65 -5.25 -10.19 -17.54
CA GLU A 65 -4.59 -10.54 -18.82
C GLU A 65 -5.60 -10.92 -19.92
N GLN A 66 -6.72 -11.54 -19.56
CA GLN A 66 -7.76 -11.94 -20.53
C GLN A 66 -8.77 -10.83 -20.85
N SER A 67 -8.60 -9.63 -20.28
CA SER A 67 -9.43 -8.46 -20.55
C SER A 67 -8.81 -7.56 -21.61
N ASP A 68 -9.63 -6.70 -22.24
CA ASP A 68 -9.11 -5.74 -23.21
C ASP A 68 -8.30 -4.61 -22.53
N HIS A 69 -6.97 -4.70 -22.63
CA HIS A 69 -6.05 -3.65 -22.16
C HIS A 69 -6.21 -2.32 -22.90
N ASN A 70 -6.83 -2.29 -24.08
CA ASN A 70 -6.92 -1.12 -24.95
C ASN A 70 -8.23 -0.32 -24.79
N GLY A 71 -9.03 -0.59 -23.76
CA GLY A 71 -10.17 0.26 -23.41
C GLY A 71 -11.48 -0.46 -23.12
N GLY A 72 -11.43 -1.69 -22.62
CA GLY A 72 -12.62 -2.36 -22.06
C GLY A 72 -13.65 -2.78 -23.09
N ARG A 73 -13.24 -3.10 -24.32
CA ARG A 73 -14.15 -3.64 -25.35
C ARG A 73 -14.79 -4.96 -24.91
N TYR A 74 -14.05 -5.76 -24.15
CA TYR A 74 -14.51 -6.99 -23.55
C TYR A 74 -13.81 -7.22 -22.21
N ARG A 75 -14.48 -7.99 -21.36
CA ARG A 75 -14.06 -8.41 -20.04
C ARG A 75 -13.76 -9.91 -20.04
N CYS A 76 -12.79 -10.32 -19.24
CA CYS A 76 -12.69 -11.74 -18.92
C CYS A 76 -13.98 -12.22 -18.24
N GLY A 77 -14.40 -13.44 -18.52
CA GLY A 77 -15.62 -14.06 -17.98
C GLY A 77 -16.90 -13.70 -18.71
N GLU A 78 -16.86 -12.99 -19.85
CA GLU A 78 -18.06 -12.61 -20.61
C GLU A 78 -18.12 -13.15 -22.05
N THR A 79 -19.32 -13.17 -22.60
CA THR A 79 -19.55 -13.43 -24.04
C THR A 79 -19.77 -12.11 -24.77
N PHE A 80 -18.88 -11.77 -25.69
CA PHE A 80 -19.01 -10.60 -26.55
C PHE A 80 -18.95 -11.02 -28.03
N ASN A 81 -19.90 -10.51 -28.84
CA ASN A 81 -20.07 -10.91 -30.25
C ASN A 81 -20.16 -12.43 -30.49
N GLY A 82 -20.80 -13.16 -29.58
CA GLY A 82 -20.97 -14.62 -29.68
C GLY A 82 -19.70 -15.43 -29.37
N GLN A 83 -18.64 -14.77 -28.89
CA GLN A 83 -17.38 -15.39 -28.48
C GLN A 83 -17.18 -15.20 -26.98
N PHE A 84 -16.80 -16.27 -26.29
CA PHE A 84 -16.52 -16.23 -24.86
C PHE A 84 -15.05 -15.89 -24.60
N TYR A 85 -14.80 -14.84 -23.82
CA TYR A 85 -13.47 -14.28 -23.53
C TYR A 85 -12.85 -14.88 -22.27
N GLY A 86 -12.81 -16.22 -22.21
CA GLY A 86 -12.24 -16.98 -21.07
C GLY A 86 -12.95 -16.70 -19.75
N ASP A 87 -12.62 -17.40 -18.65
CA ASP A 87 -12.77 -16.75 -17.34
C ASP A 87 -11.42 -16.07 -16.97
N CYS A 88 -11.47 -15.20 -15.97
CA CYS A 88 -10.34 -14.41 -15.51
C CYS A 88 -9.29 -15.27 -14.78
N SER A 89 -8.11 -14.71 -14.53
CA SER A 89 -7.09 -15.31 -13.66
C SER A 89 -7.70 -15.74 -12.33
N CYS A 90 -7.28 -16.90 -11.81
CA CYS A 90 -7.74 -17.39 -10.52
C CYS A 90 -6.73 -17.14 -9.41
N PRO A 91 -7.15 -17.11 -8.14
CA PRO A 91 -6.23 -16.94 -7.02
C PRO A 91 -5.22 -18.08 -6.92
N VAL A 92 -4.01 -17.76 -6.44
CA VAL A 92 -2.97 -18.75 -6.16
C VAL A 92 -3.48 -19.90 -5.29
N GLY A 93 -3.17 -21.14 -5.67
CA GLY A 93 -3.61 -22.34 -4.95
C GLY A 93 -5.03 -22.81 -5.26
N VAL A 94 -5.78 -22.10 -6.10
CA VAL A 94 -7.03 -22.58 -6.69
C VAL A 94 -6.73 -23.19 -8.05
N ALA A 95 -7.24 -24.39 -8.32
CA ALA A 95 -7.14 -24.96 -9.65
C ALA A 95 -8.01 -24.14 -10.62
N CYS A 96 -7.39 -23.46 -11.58
CA CYS A 96 -8.10 -22.84 -12.69
C CYS A 96 -8.70 -23.90 -13.60
N THR A 97 -9.82 -24.47 -13.18
CA THR A 97 -10.58 -25.45 -13.94
C THR A 97 -11.52 -24.70 -14.88
N GLN A 98 -10.95 -24.06 -15.89
CA GLN A 98 -11.75 -23.39 -16.88
C GLN A 98 -11.65 -24.13 -18.20
N GLN A 99 -12.81 -24.48 -18.72
CA GLN A 99 -12.97 -24.97 -20.08
C GLN A 99 -14.03 -24.05 -20.70
N PRO A 100 -13.61 -22.96 -21.37
CA PRO A 100 -14.52 -21.95 -21.86
C PRO A 100 -15.57 -22.60 -22.79
N PRO A 101 -16.87 -22.27 -22.65
CA PRO A 101 -17.89 -22.77 -23.57
C PRO A 101 -17.57 -22.32 -25.00
N ALA A 102 -17.62 -23.24 -25.96
CA ALA A 102 -17.32 -22.93 -27.35
C ALA A 102 -18.36 -21.96 -27.94
N PRO A 103 -17.95 -20.99 -28.79
CA PRO A 103 -16.58 -20.73 -29.25
C PRO A 103 -15.78 -19.84 -28.28
N ALA A 104 -14.66 -20.37 -27.78
CA ALA A 104 -13.68 -19.63 -27.00
C ALA A 104 -12.73 -18.84 -27.92
N ILE A 105 -12.07 -17.81 -27.40
CA ILE A 105 -11.01 -17.10 -28.13
C ILE A 105 -9.85 -18.06 -28.47
N THR A 106 -9.27 -17.91 -29.67
CA THR A 106 -8.07 -18.66 -30.06
C THR A 106 -6.88 -18.21 -29.23
N GLY A 107 -6.20 -19.16 -28.57
CA GLY A 107 -5.00 -18.87 -27.78
C GLY A 107 -5.26 -18.51 -26.32
N TRP A 108 -6.50 -18.65 -25.83
CA TRP A 108 -6.79 -18.54 -24.40
C TRP A 108 -5.98 -19.56 -23.59
N GLN A 109 -5.41 -19.12 -22.47
CA GLN A 109 -4.70 -19.98 -21.51
C GLN A 109 -5.15 -19.63 -20.09
N ALA A 110 -5.17 -20.63 -19.21
CA ALA A 110 -5.44 -20.39 -17.80
C ALA A 110 -4.24 -19.69 -17.14
N SER A 111 -4.49 -18.59 -16.46
CA SER A 111 -3.55 -17.80 -15.67
C SER A 111 -3.95 -17.81 -14.18
N ALA A 112 -2.99 -17.56 -13.30
CA ALA A 112 -3.20 -17.46 -11.86
C ALA A 112 -2.62 -16.14 -11.37
N TYR A 113 -3.16 -15.61 -10.25
CA TYR A 113 -2.71 -14.33 -9.71
C TYR A 113 -1.20 -14.30 -9.45
N GLY A 114 -0.59 -13.16 -9.75
CA GLY A 114 0.84 -12.91 -9.70
C GLY A 114 1.42 -12.70 -11.10
N PRO A 115 2.71 -12.33 -11.18
CA PRO A 115 3.32 -11.96 -12.46
C PRO A 115 3.33 -13.09 -13.49
N ASP A 116 2.99 -12.75 -14.73
CA ASP A 116 2.95 -13.69 -15.84
C ASP A 116 4.32 -13.93 -16.51
N SER A 117 4.36 -14.90 -17.43
CA SER A 117 5.58 -15.25 -18.16
C SER A 117 6.11 -14.08 -19.00
N GLY A 118 7.21 -13.48 -18.55
CA GLY A 118 7.83 -12.32 -19.20
C GLY A 118 7.82 -11.08 -18.32
N GLU A 119 7.13 -11.14 -17.19
CA GLU A 119 6.94 -10.02 -16.29
C GLU A 119 7.86 -10.09 -15.06
N ALA A 120 9.13 -9.76 -15.28
CA ALA A 120 10.13 -9.84 -14.23
C ALA A 120 10.10 -8.64 -13.25
N ALA A 121 9.37 -7.56 -13.57
CA ALA A 121 9.41 -6.33 -12.80
C ALA A 121 8.09 -5.53 -12.82
N PRO A 122 7.84 -4.64 -11.85
CA PRO A 122 6.55 -3.96 -11.76
C PRO A 122 6.17 -3.09 -12.97
N TYR A 123 7.16 -2.56 -13.67
CA TYR A 123 6.91 -1.80 -14.91
C TYR A 123 6.48 -2.68 -16.09
N THR A 124 6.68 -4.01 -16.04
CA THR A 124 6.20 -4.95 -17.07
C THR A 124 4.81 -5.48 -16.79
N PHE A 125 4.30 -5.32 -15.56
CA PHE A 125 2.95 -5.75 -15.18
C PHE A 125 1.91 -5.04 -16.04
N ASN A 126 0.97 -5.80 -16.56
CA ASN A 126 -0.01 -5.32 -17.52
C ASN A 126 -1.45 -5.40 -16.96
N ASP A 127 -1.64 -6.10 -15.85
CA ASP A 127 -2.91 -6.23 -15.15
C ASP A 127 -2.78 -5.99 -13.63
N VAL A 128 -3.87 -6.24 -12.90
CA VAL A 128 -3.98 -5.96 -11.46
C VAL A 128 -3.39 -7.07 -10.62
N ASP A 129 -3.52 -8.33 -11.04
CA ASP A 129 -3.08 -9.48 -10.27
C ASP A 129 -1.59 -9.76 -10.38
N ASP A 130 -0.90 -9.22 -11.38
CA ASP A 130 0.56 -9.21 -11.45
C ASP A 130 1.24 -8.63 -10.19
N PHE A 131 0.54 -7.72 -9.49
CA PHE A 131 1.05 -7.11 -8.27
C PHE A 131 0.95 -8.03 -7.04
N ASP A 132 0.31 -9.20 -7.13
CA ASP A 132 0.21 -10.14 -6.02
C ASP A 132 1.60 -10.65 -5.61
N THR A 133 1.94 -10.46 -4.34
CA THR A 133 3.25 -10.82 -3.78
C THR A 133 3.31 -12.24 -3.23
N ALA A 134 2.26 -13.04 -3.44
CA ALA A 134 2.05 -14.38 -2.88
C ALA A 134 2.27 -14.43 -1.36
N GLY A 135 1.92 -13.35 -0.66
CA GLY A 135 2.09 -13.20 0.79
C GLY A 135 3.50 -12.82 1.26
N SER A 136 4.45 -12.62 0.34
CA SER A 136 5.83 -12.24 0.65
C SER A 136 6.00 -10.73 0.81
N TRP A 137 6.92 -10.31 1.68
CA TRP A 137 7.32 -8.91 1.80
C TRP A 137 8.35 -8.57 0.73
N GLN A 138 8.05 -7.58 -0.10
CA GLN A 138 8.96 -7.02 -1.09
C GLN A 138 9.47 -5.65 -0.65
N GLN A 139 10.64 -5.23 -1.11
CA GLN A 139 11.09 -3.87 -0.82
C GLN A 139 10.23 -2.87 -1.59
N ALA A 140 9.87 -1.75 -0.95
CA ALA A 140 9.11 -0.68 -1.60
C ALA A 140 9.84 -0.15 -2.86
N SER A 141 11.16 -0.13 -2.82
CA SER A 141 12.03 0.26 -3.93
C SER A 141 11.81 -0.58 -5.19
N TRP A 142 11.40 -1.85 -5.09
CA TRP A 142 11.14 -2.72 -6.23
C TRP A 142 9.95 -2.23 -7.06
N PHE A 143 8.89 -1.74 -6.39
CA PHE A 143 7.70 -1.19 -7.05
C PHE A 143 7.89 0.24 -7.55
N THR A 144 8.78 1.02 -6.94
CA THR A 144 9.02 2.41 -7.37
C THR A 144 10.12 2.54 -8.43
N GLN A 145 10.74 1.44 -8.83
CA GLN A 145 11.78 1.43 -9.87
C GLN A 145 11.16 1.56 -11.26
N THR A 146 11.47 2.66 -11.94
CA THR A 146 11.01 2.94 -13.31
C THR A 146 12.00 2.46 -14.40
N SER A 147 13.17 1.95 -14.01
CA SER A 147 14.16 1.38 -14.94
C SER A 147 15.14 0.45 -14.22
N VAL A 148 15.87 -0.36 -15.00
CA VAL A 148 16.96 -1.26 -14.53
C VAL A 148 18.13 -0.51 -13.87
N VAL A 149 18.19 0.82 -13.98
CA VAL A 149 19.24 1.62 -13.33
C VAL A 149 18.94 1.73 -11.84
N THR A 150 19.79 1.12 -11.01
CA THR A 150 19.82 1.27 -9.55
C THR A 150 20.09 2.73 -9.18
N ASN A 151 19.04 3.54 -9.12
CA ASN A 151 19.11 4.85 -8.49
C ASN A 151 19.07 4.64 -6.97
N ASN A 152 20.17 5.02 -6.31
CA ASN A 152 20.36 4.91 -4.85
C ASN A 152 19.50 5.90 -4.04
N ASP A 153 18.68 6.72 -4.70
CA ASP A 153 17.69 7.61 -4.08
C ASP A 153 16.44 6.81 -3.66
N ASP A 154 16.66 5.94 -2.68
CA ASP A 154 15.61 5.09 -2.13
C ASP A 154 14.77 5.91 -1.14
N GLU A 155 13.84 6.72 -1.68
CA GLU A 155 12.84 7.51 -0.93
C GLU A 155 12.12 6.67 0.14
N TYR A 156 11.99 5.37 -0.13
CA TYR A 156 11.33 4.37 0.71
C TYR A 156 12.30 3.33 1.26
N ARG A 157 13.55 3.73 1.58
CA ARG A 157 14.54 2.84 2.19
C ARG A 157 14.00 2.16 3.45
N ASN A 158 14.16 0.84 3.52
CA ASN A 158 13.67 -0.02 4.60
C ASN A 158 12.14 -0.11 4.72
N TYR A 159 11.38 0.47 3.80
CA TYR A 159 9.95 0.16 3.69
C TYR A 159 9.78 -1.15 2.94
N GLN A 160 8.82 -1.93 3.38
CA GLN A 160 8.42 -3.15 2.69
C GLN A 160 6.95 -3.08 2.33
N VAL A 161 6.60 -3.70 1.21
CA VAL A 161 5.25 -3.76 0.69
C VAL A 161 4.86 -5.22 0.54
N ARG A 162 3.64 -5.53 0.97
CA ARG A 162 2.98 -6.80 0.68
C ARG A 162 1.63 -6.48 0.06
N ILE A 163 1.39 -7.04 -1.11
CA ILE A 163 0.14 -6.89 -1.85
C ILE A 163 -0.50 -8.27 -1.96
N SER A 164 -1.76 -8.36 -1.59
CA SER A 164 -2.58 -9.56 -1.77
C SER A 164 -3.83 -9.20 -2.54
N VAL A 165 -4.02 -9.88 -3.66
CA VAL A 165 -5.16 -9.76 -4.54
C VAL A 165 -6.08 -10.95 -4.26
N THR A 166 -7.34 -10.66 -3.97
CA THR A 166 -8.35 -11.68 -3.66
C THR A 166 -9.60 -11.43 -4.49
N PRO A 167 -10.30 -12.48 -4.94
CA PRO A 167 -11.52 -12.31 -5.70
C PRO A 167 -12.62 -11.80 -4.75
N ASP A 168 -13.48 -10.93 -5.25
CA ASP A 168 -14.56 -10.33 -4.47
C ASP A 168 -15.83 -10.23 -5.33
N ASN A 169 -16.98 -10.53 -4.74
CA ASN A 169 -18.26 -10.49 -5.44
C ASN A 169 -18.88 -9.07 -5.50
N LEU A 170 -18.15 -8.04 -5.04
CA LEU A 170 -18.52 -6.62 -5.04
C LEU A 170 -19.99 -6.41 -4.68
N PHE A 171 -20.30 -6.56 -3.39
CA PHE A 171 -21.63 -6.38 -2.83
C PHE A 171 -22.64 -7.46 -3.25
N GLY A 172 -22.18 -8.70 -3.41
CA GLY A 172 -23.07 -9.85 -3.64
C GLY A 172 -23.62 -9.94 -5.06
N SER A 173 -22.89 -9.44 -6.05
CA SER A 173 -23.26 -9.59 -7.46
C SER A 173 -23.43 -11.07 -7.82
N SER A 174 -24.53 -11.37 -8.53
CA SER A 174 -24.92 -12.74 -8.89
C SER A 174 -24.61 -13.06 -10.35
N GLY A 175 -24.26 -14.32 -10.65
CA GLY A 175 -24.24 -14.86 -12.01
C GLY A 175 -22.86 -15.03 -12.65
N LEU A 176 -21.81 -14.45 -12.06
CA LEU A 176 -20.41 -14.67 -12.44
C LEU A 176 -19.62 -15.22 -11.25
N LYS A 177 -18.47 -15.84 -11.52
CA LYS A 177 -17.52 -16.22 -10.45
C LYS A 177 -16.92 -14.94 -9.84
N ALA A 178 -16.51 -14.99 -8.58
CA ALA A 178 -16.03 -13.80 -7.87
C ALA A 178 -14.81 -13.18 -8.55
N GLU A 179 -13.90 -14.00 -9.08
CA GLU A 179 -12.74 -13.60 -9.87
C GLU A 179 -13.11 -12.81 -11.15
N SER A 180 -14.32 -13.00 -11.67
CA SER A 180 -14.84 -12.28 -12.84
C SER A 180 -15.71 -11.08 -12.49
N ILE A 181 -15.94 -10.80 -11.21
CA ILE A 181 -16.72 -9.65 -10.74
C ILE A 181 -15.78 -8.53 -10.29
N GLY A 182 -14.86 -8.87 -9.39
CA GLY A 182 -13.96 -7.89 -8.81
C GLY A 182 -12.78 -8.51 -8.10
N LYS A 183 -11.76 -7.68 -7.93
CA LYS A 183 -10.55 -7.98 -7.18
C LYS A 183 -10.47 -7.00 -6.01
N ARG A 184 -10.32 -7.52 -4.80
CA ARG A 184 -9.97 -6.76 -3.61
C ARG A 184 -8.46 -6.84 -3.41
N ILE A 185 -7.84 -5.67 -3.39
CA ILE A 185 -6.40 -5.52 -3.21
C ILE A 185 -6.16 -5.04 -1.78
N LEU A 186 -5.47 -5.86 -1.00
CA LEU A 186 -4.96 -5.52 0.32
C LEU A 186 -3.48 -5.13 0.17
N LEU A 187 -3.19 -3.86 0.38
CA LEU A 187 -1.85 -3.29 0.36
C LEU A 187 -1.39 -3.03 1.78
N GLN A 188 -0.32 -3.68 2.20
CA GLN A 188 0.28 -3.50 3.51
C GLN A 188 1.66 -2.89 3.35
N VAL A 189 1.89 -1.77 4.05
CA VAL A 189 3.16 -1.06 4.05
C VAL A 189 3.79 -1.21 5.44
N LYS A 190 4.93 -1.87 5.49
CA LYS A 190 5.74 -1.99 6.71
C LYS A 190 6.77 -0.87 6.76
N LEU A 191 6.72 -0.11 7.83
CA LEU A 191 7.61 1.02 8.09
C LEU A 191 8.98 0.53 8.60
N PRO A 192 10.02 1.40 8.56
CA PRO A 192 11.35 1.06 9.08
C PRO A 192 11.40 0.69 10.56
N ASP A 193 10.41 1.10 11.35
CA ASP A 193 10.26 0.76 12.77
C ASP A 193 9.57 -0.59 13.02
N GLY A 194 9.10 -1.24 11.95
CA GLY A 194 8.41 -2.52 11.98
C GLY A 194 6.89 -2.44 12.11
N SER A 195 6.32 -1.25 12.29
CA SER A 195 4.86 -1.04 12.26
C SER A 195 4.31 -1.31 10.85
N VAL A 196 3.04 -1.72 10.77
CA VAL A 196 2.38 -2.06 9.51
C VAL A 196 1.12 -1.21 9.37
N LEU A 197 0.99 -0.56 8.21
CA LEU A 197 -0.21 0.16 7.80
C LEU A 197 -0.92 -0.61 6.70
N ASP A 198 -2.23 -0.78 6.88
CA ASP A 198 -3.10 -1.52 5.97
C ASP A 198 -3.97 -0.57 5.15
N PHE A 199 -4.00 -0.81 3.85
CA PHE A 199 -4.83 -0.12 2.88
C PHE A 199 -5.59 -1.16 2.06
N SER A 200 -6.85 -0.88 1.75
CA SER A 200 -7.66 -1.77 0.91
C SER A 200 -8.39 -0.98 -0.15
N PHE A 201 -8.38 -1.49 -1.38
CA PHE A 201 -9.13 -0.93 -2.49
C PHE A 201 -9.68 -2.05 -3.37
N TYR A 202 -10.63 -1.69 -4.23
CA TYR A 202 -11.34 -2.62 -5.09
C TYR A 202 -11.16 -2.21 -6.54
N ARG A 203 -10.94 -3.21 -7.40
CA ARG A 203 -11.04 -3.08 -8.84
C ARG A 203 -12.21 -3.93 -9.31
N GLY A 204 -13.19 -3.32 -9.98
CA GLY A 204 -14.27 -4.05 -10.64
C GLY A 204 -13.89 -4.46 -12.06
N ASN A 205 -14.54 -5.51 -12.57
CA ASN A 205 -14.41 -5.94 -13.95
C ASN A 205 -15.35 -5.11 -14.85
N TYR A 206 -14.84 -3.99 -15.37
CA TYR A 206 -15.53 -3.06 -16.26
C TYR A 206 -14.60 -2.53 -17.34
#